data_AF-A0AB40DMM2-F1
#
_entry.id   AF-A0AB40DMM2-F1
#
_cell.length_a   1.000
_cell.length_b   1.000
_cell.length_c   1.000
_cell.angle_alpha   90.00
_cell.angle_beta   90.00
_cell.angle_gamma   90.00
#
_symmetry.space_group_name_H-M   'P 1'
#
loop_
_entity.id
_entity.type
_entity.pdbx_description
1 polymer ?
#
loop_
_entity_poly.entity_id
_entity_poly.type
_entity_poly.pdbx_seq_one_letter_code
_entity_poly.pdbx_strand_id
1 'polypeptide(L)'
;MSDESSQSGSGSENGEGPEEDVEQARTRSSSEDLRSNEWLSLHGFPPGSDDHLLSVFSRFCSMTAYRKRNKGLELRFASAEHLQRGILMAKRLVVGQLPISWHLGHLEDDPSVQPAPQKGRNPAGSGLSVFSKLRRAFANYFQ
;
A
#
# COMPACT_ATOMS: atom_id res chain seq x y z
N MET A 1 -19.65 -36.43 -52.57
CA MET A 1 -20.78 -37.31 -52.21
C MET A 1 -20.80 -37.42 -50.70
N SER A 2 -21.89 -36.89 -50.13
CA SER A 2 -22.62 -37.26 -48.91
C SER A 2 -21.95 -37.37 -47.53
N ASP A 3 -22.67 -36.72 -46.62
CA ASP A 3 -22.57 -36.51 -45.19
C ASP A 3 -22.77 -37.75 -44.28
N GLU A 4 -22.42 -37.52 -43.01
CA GLU A 4 -23.23 -37.78 -41.80
C GLU A 4 -22.88 -38.94 -40.82
N SER A 5 -22.38 -38.50 -39.65
CA SER A 5 -22.63 -38.87 -38.23
C SER A 5 -22.70 -40.30 -37.72
N SER A 6 -21.99 -40.53 -36.61
CA SER A 6 -22.61 -41.08 -35.41
C SER A 6 -21.96 -40.55 -34.13
N GLN A 7 -22.83 -39.91 -33.36
CA GLN A 7 -22.69 -39.32 -32.04
C GLN A 7 -22.53 -40.40 -30.95
N SER A 8 -21.69 -40.12 -29.94
CA SER A 8 -21.85 -40.62 -28.57
C SER A 8 -21.17 -39.64 -27.63
N GLY A 9 -21.99 -38.85 -26.93
CA GLY A 9 -21.54 -38.01 -25.84
C GLY A 9 -21.34 -38.83 -24.57
N SER A 10 -20.32 -38.48 -23.80
CA SER A 10 -20.30 -38.73 -22.37
C SER A 10 -19.76 -37.46 -21.70
N GLY A 11 -20.57 -36.92 -20.80
CA GLY A 11 -20.35 -35.63 -20.15
C GLY A 11 -19.08 -35.60 -19.29
N SER A 12 -18.47 -34.43 -19.26
CA SER A 12 -17.73 -33.96 -18.08
C SER A 12 -18.15 -32.52 -17.85
N GLU A 13 -19.19 -32.42 -17.02
CA GLU A 13 -19.44 -31.33 -16.09
C GLU A 13 -18.12 -30.78 -15.52
N ASN A 14 -17.81 -29.52 -15.83
CA ASN A 14 -18.08 -28.36 -14.97
C ASN A 14 -17.06 -28.20 -13.83
N GLY A 15 -16.12 -27.26 -14.00
CA GLY A 15 -15.25 -26.86 -12.89
C GLY A 15 -13.99 -26.07 -13.22
N GLU A 16 -13.83 -25.42 -14.37
CA GLU A 16 -12.76 -24.42 -14.57
C GLU A 16 -13.13 -23.13 -13.84
N GLY A 17 -12.93 -23.13 -12.52
CA GLY A 17 -12.79 -21.89 -11.76
C GLY A 17 -11.46 -21.24 -12.14
N PRO A 18 -11.40 -19.90 -12.31
CA PRO A 18 -10.13 -19.24 -12.57
C PRO A 18 -9.25 -19.45 -11.35
N GLU A 19 -8.13 -20.11 -11.57
CA GLU A 19 -7.04 -20.21 -10.61
C GLU A 19 -6.49 -18.79 -10.46
N GLU A 20 -7.10 -18.00 -9.58
CA GLU A 20 -6.61 -16.67 -9.21
C GLU A 20 -5.22 -16.85 -8.60
N ASP A 21 -4.26 -16.71 -9.49
CA ASP A 21 -2.83 -16.63 -9.27
C ASP A 21 -2.54 -15.68 -8.10
N VAL A 22 -2.42 -16.25 -6.91
CA VAL A 22 -2.22 -15.54 -5.64
C VAL A 22 -0.95 -14.69 -5.63
N GLU A 23 -0.04 -14.91 -6.57
CA GLU A 23 1.14 -14.07 -6.78
C GLU A 23 0.77 -12.68 -7.36
N GLN A 24 -0.33 -12.56 -8.13
CA GLN A 24 -0.74 -11.29 -8.75
C GLN A 24 -1.41 -10.32 -7.77
N ALA A 25 -2.03 -10.82 -6.70
CA ALA A 25 -2.76 -9.99 -5.74
C ALA A 25 -1.84 -9.05 -4.93
N ARG A 26 -0.61 -9.50 -4.61
CA ARG A 26 0.37 -8.64 -3.89
C ARG A 26 0.92 -7.51 -4.76
N THR A 27 1.13 -7.76 -6.05
CA THR A 27 1.67 -6.76 -6.98
C THR A 27 0.63 -5.72 -7.40
N ARG A 28 -0.64 -6.11 -7.59
CA ARG A 28 -1.67 -5.19 -8.06
C ARG A 28 -1.93 -4.07 -7.04
N SER A 29 -2.21 -4.41 -5.78
CA SER A 29 -2.50 -3.42 -4.74
C SER A 29 -1.35 -2.45 -4.49
N SER A 30 -0.12 -2.95 -4.40
CA SER A 30 1.10 -2.13 -4.27
C SER A 30 1.28 -1.16 -5.45
N SER A 31 1.06 -1.61 -6.69
CA SER A 31 1.25 -0.76 -7.87
C SER A 31 0.14 0.28 -8.07
N GLU A 32 -1.09 -0.05 -7.65
CA GLU A 32 -2.28 0.79 -7.84
C GLU A 32 -2.33 1.90 -6.77
N ASP A 33 -1.93 1.59 -5.53
CA ASP A 33 -1.73 2.56 -4.46
C ASP A 33 -0.63 3.59 -4.83
N LEU A 34 0.40 3.17 -5.57
CA LEU A 34 1.45 4.08 -6.09
C LEU A 34 0.98 4.96 -7.25
N ARG A 35 -0.05 4.56 -7.99
CA ARG A 35 -0.60 5.35 -9.11
C ARG A 35 -1.52 6.46 -8.64
N SER A 36 -2.19 6.27 -7.50
CA SER A 36 -3.15 7.21 -6.93
C SER A 36 -2.54 8.16 -5.88
N ASN A 37 -1.32 7.87 -5.40
CA ASN A 37 -0.67 8.63 -4.34
C ASN A 37 0.70 9.14 -4.79
N GLU A 38 0.96 10.43 -4.61
CA GLU A 38 2.24 11.08 -4.93
C GLU A 38 2.98 11.53 -3.66
N TRP A 39 2.51 11.13 -2.48
CA TRP A 39 3.05 11.58 -1.20
C TRP A 39 3.84 10.49 -0.48
N LEU A 40 4.97 10.89 0.09
CA LEU A 40 5.77 10.10 1.03
C LEU A 40 5.91 10.89 2.32
N SER A 41 5.54 10.27 3.43
CA SER A 41 5.74 10.82 4.77
C SER A 41 6.97 10.20 5.41
N LEU A 42 7.83 11.05 5.96
CA LEU A 42 9.03 10.69 6.70
C LEU A 42 8.88 11.13 8.16
N HIS A 43 9.26 10.29 9.10
CA HIS A 43 9.17 10.59 10.53
C HIS A 43 10.19 9.79 11.35
N GLY A 44 10.33 10.10 12.64
CA GLY A 44 11.23 9.38 13.54
C GLY A 44 12.73 9.63 13.32
N PHE A 45 13.08 10.65 12.52
CA PHE A 45 14.46 11.07 12.27
C PHE A 45 14.96 12.07 13.33
N PRO A 46 16.29 12.19 13.53
CA PRO A 46 16.85 13.09 14.54
C PRO A 46 16.44 14.55 14.30
N PRO A 47 16.11 15.31 15.35
CA PRO A 47 15.69 16.71 15.21
C PRO A 47 16.76 17.54 14.51
N GLY A 48 16.35 18.43 13.60
CA GLY A 48 17.26 19.24 12.79
C GLY A 48 17.79 18.54 11.54
N SER A 49 17.42 17.27 11.30
CA SER A 49 17.77 16.56 10.07
C SER A 49 16.86 16.91 8.88
N ASP A 50 15.80 17.70 9.10
CA ASP A 50 14.78 18.03 8.10
C ASP A 50 15.36 18.62 6.82
N ASP A 51 16.24 19.62 6.95
CA ASP A 51 16.82 20.31 5.79
C ASP A 51 17.82 19.43 5.04
N HIS A 52 18.53 18.55 5.77
CA HIS A 52 19.41 17.56 5.17
C HIS A 52 18.61 16.52 4.37
N LEU A 53 17.55 15.97 4.95
CA LEU A 53 16.63 15.05 4.27
C LEU A 53 16.04 15.73 3.03
N LEU A 54 15.53 16.95 3.16
CA LEU A 54 14.97 17.68 2.03
C LEU A 54 16.00 17.90 0.91
N SER A 55 17.26 18.21 1.25
CA SER A 55 18.36 18.33 0.29
C SER A 55 18.65 17.02 -0.44
N VAL A 56 18.68 15.89 0.28
CA VAL A 56 18.88 14.57 -0.33
C VAL A 56 17.73 14.25 -1.29
N PHE A 57 16.48 14.37 -0.85
CA PHE A 57 15.34 13.99 -1.69
C PHE A 57 15.16 14.94 -2.87
N SER A 58 15.32 16.25 -2.71
CA SER A 58 15.23 17.21 -3.82
C SER A 58 16.32 17.00 -4.88
N ARG A 59 17.51 16.51 -4.49
CA ARG A 59 18.60 16.24 -5.43
C ARG A 59 18.39 14.99 -6.27
N PHE A 60 17.79 13.95 -5.71
CA PHE A 60 17.72 12.62 -6.33
C PHE A 60 16.31 12.20 -6.75
N CYS A 61 15.29 12.91 -6.29
CA CYS A 61 13.90 12.63 -6.58
C CYS A 61 13.23 13.92 -7.06
N SER A 62 12.61 13.88 -8.24
CA SER A 62 11.85 15.03 -8.73
C SER A 62 10.64 15.27 -7.83
N MET A 63 10.74 16.29 -6.99
CA MET A 63 9.71 16.72 -6.07
C MET A 63 8.97 17.95 -6.59
N THR A 64 7.68 18.06 -6.28
CA THR A 64 6.85 19.22 -6.63
C THR A 64 6.54 20.10 -5.43
N ALA A 65 6.50 19.52 -4.22
CA ALA A 65 6.24 20.24 -2.99
C ALA A 65 6.76 19.46 -1.76
N TYR A 66 6.85 20.14 -0.63
CA TYR A 66 7.06 19.52 0.67
C TYR A 66 6.29 20.27 1.77
N ARG A 67 6.03 19.59 2.89
CA ARG A 67 5.42 20.19 4.09
C ARG A 67 6.16 19.71 5.33
N LYS A 68 6.64 20.65 6.15
CA LYS A 68 7.15 20.35 7.48
C LYS A 68 5.96 20.21 8.44
N ARG A 69 5.92 19.11 9.20
CA ARG A 69 4.90 18.81 10.21
C ARG A 69 5.57 18.66 11.57
N ASN A 70 4.78 18.75 12.65
CA ASN A 70 5.31 18.60 14.01
C ASN A 70 5.99 17.24 14.24
N LYS A 71 5.55 16.19 13.53
CA LYS A 71 6.04 14.81 13.70
C LYS A 71 6.87 14.31 12.52
N GLY A 72 7.18 15.15 11.53
CA GLY A 72 7.91 14.69 10.36
C GLY A 72 7.82 15.60 9.14
N LEU A 73 8.14 15.02 7.98
CA LEU A 73 8.25 15.71 6.71
C LEU A 73 7.41 14.98 5.65
N GLU A 74 6.52 15.70 4.98
CA GLU A 74 5.75 15.18 3.85
C GLU A 74 6.40 15.66 2.55
N LEU A 75 6.61 14.74 1.61
CA LEU A 75 7.22 14.98 0.31
C LEU A 75 6.23 14.64 -0.80
N ARG A 76 6.00 15.56 -1.73
CA ARG A 76 5.21 15.30 -2.94
C ARG A 76 6.12 15.14 -4.14
N PHE A 77 5.93 14.07 -4.91
CA PHE A 77 6.71 13.78 -6.12
C PHE A 77 5.97 14.20 -7.38
N ALA A 78 6.74 14.38 -8.47
CA ALA A 78 6.20 14.75 -9.77
C ALA A 78 5.47 13.62 -10.49
N SER A 79 5.72 12.37 -10.09
CA SER A 79 5.07 11.18 -10.64
C SER A 79 5.29 9.97 -9.73
N ALA A 80 4.54 8.89 -9.98
CA ALA A 80 4.68 7.60 -9.30
C ALA A 80 6.11 7.02 -9.41
N GLU A 81 6.79 7.20 -10.54
CA GLU A 81 8.18 6.75 -10.72
C GLU A 81 9.15 7.48 -9.78
N HIS A 82 8.95 8.79 -9.59
CA HIS A 82 9.76 9.57 -8.66
C HIS A 82 9.45 9.23 -7.21
N LEU A 83 8.20 8.91 -6.89
CA LEU A 83 7.82 8.36 -5.60
C LEU A 83 8.51 7.02 -5.33
N GLN A 84 8.54 6.10 -6.29
CA GLN A 84 9.27 4.84 -6.16
C GLN A 84 10.77 5.06 -5.86
N ARG A 85 11.40 6.01 -6.54
CA ARG A 85 12.79 6.41 -6.23
C ARG A 85 12.91 6.98 -4.81
N GLY A 86 11.95 7.81 -4.39
CA GLY A 86 11.86 8.33 -3.01
C GLY A 86 11.78 7.21 -1.97
N ILE A 87 10.93 6.20 -2.18
CA ILE A 87 10.81 5.03 -1.30
C ILE A 87 12.13 4.28 -1.22
N LEU A 88 12.79 4.04 -2.35
CA LEU A 88 14.10 3.39 -2.38
C LEU A 88 15.16 4.21 -1.64
N MET A 89 15.11 5.54 -1.74
CA MET A 89 16.01 6.43 -1.00
C MET A 89 15.76 6.35 0.50
N ALA A 90 14.50 6.39 0.94
CA ALA A 90 14.13 6.24 2.35
C ALA A 90 14.66 4.91 2.92
N LYS A 91 14.48 3.80 2.19
CA LYS A 91 15.06 2.49 2.56
C LYS A 91 16.58 2.53 2.66
N ARG A 92 17.27 3.19 1.73
CA ARG A 92 18.74 3.32 1.76
C ARG A 92 19.23 4.13 2.97
N LEU A 93 18.51 5.17 3.35
CA LEU A 93 18.83 5.96 4.54
C LEU A 93 18.72 5.14 5.83
N VAL A 94 17.69 4.29 5.94
CA VAL A 94 17.55 3.34 7.06
C VAL A 94 18.76 2.39 7.14
N VAL A 95 19.16 1.81 6.01
CA VAL A 95 20.33 0.92 5.94
C VAL A 95 21.63 1.67 6.26
N GLY A 96 21.72 2.95 5.87
CA GLY A 96 22.82 3.86 6.18
C GLY A 96 22.87 4.35 7.62
N GLN A 97 22.17 3.69 8.54
CA GLN A 97 22.11 4.00 9.98
C GLN A 97 21.40 5.31 10.34
N LEU A 98 20.67 5.93 9.43
CA LEU A 98 19.77 7.03 9.79
C LEU A 98 18.46 6.43 10.33
N PRO A 99 18.11 6.63 11.60
CA PRO A 99 16.83 6.13 12.12
C PRO A 99 15.71 6.94 11.45
N ILE A 100 14.97 6.33 10.53
CA ILE A 100 13.86 6.98 9.83
C ILE A 100 12.75 5.96 9.57
N SER A 101 11.51 6.38 9.82
CA SER A 101 10.31 5.65 9.47
C SER A 101 9.61 6.36 8.32
N TRP A 102 8.94 5.60 7.46
CA TRP A 102 8.26 6.16 6.29
C TRP A 102 6.98 5.39 5.95
N HIS A 103 6.01 6.10 5.36
CA HIS A 103 4.78 5.52 4.82
C HIS A 103 4.27 6.36 3.64
N LEU A 104 3.39 5.76 2.83
CA LEU A 104 2.75 6.47 1.71
C LEU A 104 1.60 7.33 2.20
N GLY A 105 1.39 8.49 1.56
CA GLY A 105 0.35 9.44 1.93
C GLY A 105 0.84 10.49 2.93
N HIS A 106 -0.11 11.14 3.59
CA HIS A 106 0.14 12.22 4.54
C HIS A 106 0.43 11.70 5.95
N LEU A 107 1.10 12.52 6.76
CA LEU A 107 1.12 12.30 8.20
C LEU A 107 -0.27 12.66 8.69
N GLU A 108 -0.97 11.69 9.28
CA GLU A 108 -2.22 11.97 10.00
C GLU A 108 -1.94 13.11 10.98
N ASP A 109 -2.58 14.26 10.73
CA ASP A 109 -2.50 15.38 11.64
C ASP A 109 -3.07 14.95 12.99
N ASP A 110 -2.55 15.58 14.04
CA ASP A 110 -3.04 15.50 15.41
C ASP A 110 -4.59 15.33 15.46
N PRO A 111 -5.16 14.37 16.22
CA PRO A 111 -6.62 14.13 16.27
C PRO A 111 -7.46 15.35 16.73
N SER A 112 -6.80 16.47 17.08
CA SER A 112 -7.42 17.78 17.31
C SER A 112 -7.93 18.44 16.02
N VAL A 113 -7.38 18.09 14.86
CA VAL A 113 -7.87 18.52 13.54
C VAL A 113 -8.85 17.47 13.04
N GLN A 114 -10.11 17.56 13.49
CA GLN A 114 -11.19 16.77 12.90
C GLN A 114 -11.17 16.96 11.38
N PRO A 115 -11.06 15.90 10.56
CA PRO A 115 -11.34 16.03 9.15
C PRO A 115 -12.81 16.48 9.03
N ALA A 116 -13.07 17.46 8.14
CA ALA A 116 -14.42 17.92 7.86
C ALA A 116 -15.32 16.69 7.60
N PRO A 117 -16.48 16.57 8.28
CA PRO A 117 -17.29 15.37 8.17
C PRO A 117 -17.71 15.16 6.72
N GLN A 118 -17.20 14.10 6.10
CA GLN A 118 -17.69 13.62 4.82
C GLN A 118 -19.14 13.21 5.02
N LYS A 119 -20.03 14.09 4.58
CA LYS A 119 -21.47 13.93 4.63
C LYS A 119 -21.84 12.84 3.63
N GLY A 120 -21.95 11.58 4.06
CA GLY A 120 -22.38 10.52 3.15
C GLY A 120 -22.33 9.09 3.68
N ARG A 121 -23.38 8.70 4.42
CA ARG A 121 -24.00 7.35 4.44
C ARG A 121 -23.38 6.26 5.33
N ASN A 122 -23.79 6.35 6.59
CA ASN A 122 -24.24 5.30 7.52
C ASN A 122 -23.31 4.17 8.03
N PRO A 123 -23.57 3.72 9.28
CA PRO A 123 -22.59 3.04 10.13
C PRO A 123 -22.88 1.54 10.24
N ALA A 124 -21.86 0.70 10.07
CA ALA A 124 -21.91 -0.68 10.53
C ALA A 124 -20.51 -1.24 10.75
N GLY A 125 -20.23 -1.63 11.99
CA GLY A 125 -19.37 -2.77 12.27
C GLY A 125 -17.89 -2.45 12.41
N SER A 126 -17.51 -2.10 13.63
CA SER A 126 -16.28 -2.51 14.31
C SER A 126 -15.29 -3.33 13.48
N GLY A 127 -14.13 -2.70 13.21
CA GLY A 127 -12.88 -3.43 13.15
C GLY A 127 -12.72 -4.34 14.38
N LEU A 128 -11.88 -5.37 14.23
CA LEU A 128 -11.53 -6.45 15.19
C LEU A 128 -12.02 -7.88 14.86
N SER A 129 -12.49 -8.19 13.65
CA SER A 129 -12.91 -9.58 13.30
C SER A 129 -11.82 -10.48 12.66
N VAL A 130 -10.68 -9.92 12.23
CA VAL A 130 -9.67 -10.71 11.47
C VAL A 130 -8.68 -11.46 12.38
N PHE A 131 -8.46 -10.99 13.61
CA PHE A 131 -7.53 -11.63 14.56
C PHE A 131 -8.15 -12.79 15.35
N SER A 132 -9.48 -12.90 15.42
CA SER A 132 -10.17 -13.97 16.15
C SER A 132 -10.30 -15.27 15.33
N LYS A 133 -10.36 -15.18 14.00
CA LYS A 133 -10.37 -16.36 13.11
C LYS A 133 -9.02 -17.09 13.07
N LEU A 134 -7.91 -16.36 13.16
CA LEU A 134 -6.57 -16.98 13.21
C LEU A 134 -6.37 -17.82 14.47
N ARG A 135 -6.90 -17.36 15.61
CA ARG A 135 -6.76 -18.08 16.89
C ARG A 135 -7.54 -19.40 16.94
N ARG A 136 -8.68 -19.49 16.25
CA ARG A 136 -9.45 -20.74 16.14
C ARG A 136 -8.79 -21.77 15.22
N ALA A 137 -8.05 -21.34 14.20
CA ALA A 137 -7.36 -22.26 13.28
C ALA A 137 -6.20 -23.02 13.97
N PHE A 138 -5.51 -22.41 14.94
CA PHE A 138 -4.41 -23.08 15.67
C PHE A 138 -4.89 -24.07 16.75
N ALA A 139 -6.11 -23.90 17.28
CA ALA A 139 -6.63 -24.79 18.32
C ALA A 139 -6.97 -26.20 17.82
N ASN A 140 -7.22 -26.37 16.52
CA ASN A 140 -7.56 -27.67 15.93
C ASN A 140 -6.33 -28.45 15.41
N TYR A 141 -5.12 -27.88 15.47
CA TYR A 141 -3.91 -28.53 14.94
C TYR A 141 -3.10 -29.27 16.00
N PHE A 142 -3.42 -29.10 17.29
CA PHE A 142 -2.69 -29.69 18.42
C PHE A 142 -3.57 -30.58 19.31
N GLN A 143 -4.63 -31.18 18.77
CA GLN A 143 -5.32 -32.31 19.41
C GLN A 143 -4.84 -33.62 18.81
#